data_AF-A0AAP2DQ18-F1
#
_entry.id   AF-A0AAP2DQ18-F1
#
_cell.length_a   1.000
_cell.length_b   1.000
_cell.length_c   1.000
_cell.angle_alpha   90.00
_cell.angle_beta   90.00
_cell.angle_gamma   90.00
#
_symmetry.space_group_name_H-M   'P 1'
#
loop_
_entity.id
_entity.type
_entity.pdbx_description
1 polymer ?
#
loop_
_entity_poly.entity_id
_entity_poly.type
_entity_poly.pdbx_seq_one_letter_code
_entity_poly.pdbx_strand_id
1 'polypeptide(L)'
;MNLQYLNLDLYDIPEDAKTQVTVFLIAAELKTRKLTNSLASIGCETCFCTPDLCDVILAFAGFDDRPNELYEYYFELLDEYCDKVTHENDTPIEEAYAIYNRLRQEKNKLLN
;
A
#
# COMPACT_ATOMS: atom_id res chain seq x y z
N MET A 1 -8.61 18.78 6.06
CA MET A 1 -8.67 17.61 5.17
C MET A 1 -9.19 18.10 3.82
N ASN A 2 -8.33 18.13 2.79
CA ASN A 2 -8.70 18.66 1.48
C ASN A 2 -9.46 17.55 0.71
N LEU A 3 -10.74 17.77 0.44
CA LEU A 3 -11.65 16.78 -0.15
C LEU A 3 -11.39 16.52 -1.65
N GLN A 4 -10.43 17.22 -2.26
CA GLN A 4 -10.09 17.09 -3.68
C GLN A 4 -9.57 15.69 -4.06
N TYR A 5 -9.03 14.92 -3.12
CA TYR A 5 -8.56 13.55 -3.36
C TYR A 5 -9.67 12.48 -3.30
N LEU A 6 -10.87 12.82 -2.82
CA LEU A 6 -12.03 11.92 -2.83
C LEU A 6 -12.67 11.78 -4.23
N ASN A 7 -12.26 12.65 -5.17
CA ASN A 7 -12.67 12.64 -6.58
C ASN A 7 -11.47 12.31 -7.49
N LEU A 8 -10.52 11.50 -7.03
CA LEU A 8 -9.72 10.75 -7.99
C LEU A 8 -10.72 9.81 -8.68
N ASP A 9 -10.95 10.06 -9.97
CA ASP A 9 -11.64 9.13 -10.85
C ASP A 9 -10.79 7.86 -10.90
N LEU A 10 -10.97 6.98 -9.91
CA LEU A 10 -10.33 5.68 -9.79
C LEU A 10 -10.98 4.74 -10.81
N TYR A 11 -10.98 5.13 -12.08
CA TYR A 11 -11.41 4.27 -13.18
C TYR A 11 -10.71 2.91 -13.00
N ASP A 12 -11.51 1.85 -12.88
CA ASP A 12 -11.13 0.45 -12.63
C ASP A 12 -10.97 -0.05 -11.17
N ILE A 13 -11.11 0.81 -10.15
CA ILE A 13 -11.23 0.34 -8.75
C ILE A 13 -12.71 0.18 -8.39
N PRO A 14 -13.12 -0.97 -7.81
CA PRO A 14 -14.50 -1.18 -7.38
C PRO A 14 -15.01 -0.03 -6.47
N GLU A 15 -16.29 0.35 -6.63
CA GLU A 15 -16.96 1.36 -5.78
C GLU A 15 -17.10 0.95 -4.30
N ASP A 16 -16.68 -0.26 -3.95
CA ASP A 16 -16.65 -0.72 -2.56
C ASP A 16 -15.70 0.16 -1.72
N ALA A 17 -16.27 0.92 -0.78
CA ALA A 17 -15.54 1.85 0.06
C ALA A 17 -14.39 1.18 0.82
N LYS A 18 -14.56 -0.09 1.25
CA LYS A 18 -13.51 -0.82 1.95
C LYS A 18 -12.32 -1.09 1.03
N THR A 19 -12.57 -1.51 -0.21
CA THR A 19 -11.55 -1.68 -1.24
C THR A 19 -10.84 -0.37 -1.54
N GLN A 20 -11.59 0.71 -1.80
CA GLN A 20 -10.99 2.03 -2.08
C GLN A 20 -10.11 2.51 -0.93
N VAL A 21 -10.59 2.45 0.31
CA VAL A 21 -9.80 2.84 1.50
C VAL A 21 -8.55 1.99 1.62
N THR A 22 -8.64 0.67 1.40
CA THR A 22 -7.47 -0.23 1.45
C THR A 22 -6.43 0.20 0.42
N VAL A 23 -6.84 0.46 -0.83
CA VAL A 23 -5.93 0.91 -1.89
C VAL A 23 -5.29 2.26 -1.56
N PHE A 24 -6.07 3.22 -1.04
CA PHE A 24 -5.53 4.51 -0.62
C PHE A 24 -4.49 4.40 0.50
N LEU A 25 -4.72 3.51 1.47
CA LEU A 25 -3.76 3.25 2.55
C LEU A 25 -2.47 2.62 2.01
N ILE A 26 -2.57 1.65 1.10
CA ILE A 26 -1.40 1.06 0.43
C ILE A 26 -0.64 2.14 -0.36
N ALA A 27 -1.34 3.01 -1.08
CA ALA A 27 -0.71 4.08 -1.86
C ALA A 27 0.04 5.08 -0.95
N ALA A 28 -0.50 5.37 0.24
CA ALA A 28 0.16 6.21 1.23
C ALA A 28 1.44 5.55 1.79
N GLU A 29 1.43 4.24 2.02
CA GLU A 29 2.64 3.51 2.43
C GLU A 29 3.70 3.50 1.32
N LEU A 30 3.32 3.22 0.07
CA LEU A 30 4.24 3.27 -1.07
C LEU A 30 4.91 4.64 -1.20
N LYS A 31 4.15 5.72 -1.06
CA LYS A 31 4.68 7.08 -1.11
C LYS A 31 5.67 7.35 0.04
N THR A 32 5.31 6.91 1.24
CA THR A 32 6.16 7.04 2.42
C THR A 32 7.46 6.27 2.23
N ARG A 33 7.38 5.02 1.76
CA ARG A 33 8.53 4.13 1.51
C ARG A 33 9.44 4.68 0.42
N LYS A 34 8.88 5.22 -0.67
CA LYS A 34 9.66 5.89 -1.72
C LYS A 34 10.43 7.07 -1.18
N LEU A 35 9.78 7.93 -0.40
CA LEU A 35 10.43 9.08 0.23
C LEU A 35 11.57 8.64 1.16
N THR A 36 11.33 7.66 2.03
CA THR A 36 12.37 7.17 2.96
C THR A 36 13.53 6.51 2.22
N ASN A 37 13.26 5.75 1.17
CA ASN A 37 14.30 5.12 0.36
C ASN A 37 15.13 6.18 -0.38
N SER A 38 14.48 7.20 -0.95
CA SER A 38 15.19 8.33 -1.59
C SER A 38 16.05 9.09 -0.58
N LEU A 39 15.56 9.34 0.65
CA LEU A 39 16.32 10.01 1.70
C LEU A 39 17.50 9.16 2.19
N ALA A 40 17.30 7.85 2.38
CA ALA A 40 18.36 6.93 2.72
C ALA A 40 19.46 6.91 1.63
N SER A 41 19.06 6.95 0.35
CA SER A 41 20.00 6.94 -0.77
C SER A 41 20.99 8.13 -0.80
N ILE A 42 20.62 9.26 -0.17
CA ILE A 42 21.46 10.45 -0.03
C ILE A 42 22.19 10.53 1.32
N GLY A 43 22.19 9.46 2.12
CA GLY A 43 22.86 9.37 3.42
C GLY A 43 22.05 9.94 4.58
N CYS A 44 20.78 10.28 4.40
CA CYS A 44 19.87 10.60 5.50
C CYS A 44 19.27 9.32 6.07
N GLU A 45 20.00 8.62 6.92
CA GLU A 45 19.58 7.32 7.48
C GLU A 45 18.95 7.42 8.89
N THR A 46 18.88 8.63 9.48
CA THR A 46 18.55 8.80 10.90
C THR A 46 17.10 9.26 11.12
N CYS A 47 16.32 8.41 11.81
CA CYS A 47 15.04 8.71 12.48
C CYS A 47 13.83 9.07 11.59
N PHE A 48 13.45 8.21 10.64
CA PHE A 48 12.10 8.30 10.07
C PHE A 48 11.09 7.55 10.94
N CYS A 49 10.11 8.25 11.47
CA CYS A 49 8.91 7.64 12.02
C CYS A 49 7.89 7.54 10.88
N THR A 50 7.84 6.38 10.21
CA THR A 50 6.79 6.10 9.23
C THR A 50 5.57 5.54 9.95
N PRO A 51 4.35 6.00 9.63
CA PRO A 51 3.15 5.33 10.10
C PRO A 51 3.16 3.89 9.56
N ASP A 52 3.07 2.93 10.47
CA ASP A 52 2.82 1.53 10.12
C ASP A 52 1.31 1.35 9.97
N LEU A 53 0.86 1.18 8.72
CA LEU A 53 -0.55 0.97 8.38
C LEU A 53 -0.84 -0.49 8.07
N CYS A 54 0.15 -1.39 8.16
CA CYS A 54 0.07 -2.78 7.72
C CYS A 54 -1.09 -3.52 8.39
N ASP A 55 -1.24 -3.35 9.71
CA ASP A 55 -2.33 -4.00 10.47
C ASP A 55 -3.71 -3.62 9.93
N VAL A 56 -3.92 -2.32 9.67
CA VAL A 56 -5.20 -1.81 9.17
C VAL A 56 -5.44 -2.27 7.74
N ILE A 57 -4.40 -2.24 6.90
CA ILE A 57 -4.46 -2.65 5.49
C ILE A 57 -4.79 -4.13 5.39
N LEU A 58 -4.09 -5.00 6.12
CA LEU A 58 -4.30 -6.44 6.11
C LEU A 58 -5.68 -6.82 6.68
N ALA A 59 -6.12 -6.17 7.76
CA ALA A 59 -7.47 -6.34 8.27
C ALA A 59 -8.53 -5.91 7.25
N PHE A 60 -8.28 -4.84 6.49
CA PHE A 60 -9.23 -4.38 5.47
C PHE A 60 -9.23 -5.26 4.21
N ALA A 61 -8.09 -5.80 3.82
CA ALA A 61 -7.96 -6.87 2.82
C ALA A 61 -8.65 -8.18 3.27
N GLY A 62 -8.92 -8.30 4.57
CA GLY A 62 -9.76 -9.34 5.18
C GLY A 62 -8.96 -10.49 5.78
N PHE A 63 -7.72 -10.26 6.18
CA PHE A 63 -6.95 -11.24 6.94
C PHE A 63 -7.29 -11.09 8.42
N ASP A 64 -8.10 -12.00 8.94
CA ASP A 64 -8.48 -12.02 10.36
C ASP A 64 -7.30 -12.51 11.22
N ASP A 65 -6.67 -13.61 10.79
CA ASP A 65 -5.37 -14.07 11.28
C ASP A 65 -4.25 -13.46 10.43
N ARG A 66 -3.19 -13.00 11.09
CA ARG A 66 -2.07 -12.26 10.48
C ARG A 66 -0.76 -12.82 11.07
N PRO A 67 -0.28 -13.96 10.57
CA PRO A 67 0.99 -14.51 10.99
C PRO A 67 2.14 -13.68 10.40
N ASN A 68 3.35 -13.81 10.94
CA ASN A 68 4.50 -12.99 10.55
C ASN A 68 4.80 -13.07 9.04
N GLU A 69 4.61 -14.24 8.45
CA GLU A 69 4.83 -14.51 7.02
C GLU A 69 3.93 -13.66 6.12
N LEU A 70 2.73 -13.28 6.59
CA LEU A 70 1.85 -12.38 5.85
C LEU A 70 2.38 -10.95 5.82
N TYR A 71 2.96 -10.49 6.93
CA TYR A 71 3.62 -9.17 6.99
C TYR A 71 4.85 -9.16 6.10
N GLU A 72 5.68 -10.20 6.15
CA GLU A 72 6.84 -10.36 5.27
C GLU A 72 6.42 -10.30 3.80
N TYR A 73 5.42 -11.07 3.40
CA TYR A 73 4.87 -11.03 2.04
C TYR A 73 4.37 -9.64 1.64
N TYR A 74 3.66 -8.96 2.54
CA TYR A 74 3.18 -7.61 2.27
C TYR A 74 4.32 -6.60 2.10
N PHE A 75 5.37 -6.68 2.92
CA PHE A 75 6.55 -5.82 2.79
C PHE A 75 7.33 -6.09 1.52
N GLU A 76 7.43 -7.35 1.09
CA GLU A 76 8.03 -7.70 -0.21
C GLU A 76 7.26 -7.07 -1.38
N LEU A 77 5.92 -7.08 -1.33
CA LEU A 77 5.10 -6.40 -2.33
C LEU A 77 5.33 -4.88 -2.34
N LEU A 78 5.44 -4.26 -1.16
CA LEU A 78 5.75 -2.83 -1.07
C LEU A 78 7.10 -2.50 -1.69
N ASP A 79 8.13 -3.30 -1.40
CA ASP A 79 9.46 -3.12 -2.00
C ASP A 79 9.42 -3.31 -3.53
N GLU A 80 8.76 -4.36 -4.02
CA GLU A 80 8.63 -4.67 -5.45
C GLU A 80 7.99 -3.51 -6.25
N TYR A 81 6.98 -2.87 -5.66
CA TYR A 81 6.19 -1.83 -6.33
C TYR A 81 6.66 -0.41 -6.03
N CYS A 82 7.40 -0.17 -4.94
CA CYS A 82 7.96 1.14 -4.61
C CYS A 82 8.88 1.67 -5.72
N ASP A 83 9.65 0.80 -6.38
CA ASP A 83 10.52 1.20 -7.47
C ASP A 83 9.77 1.62 -8.74
N LYS A 84 8.52 1.15 -8.91
CA LYS A 84 7.66 1.46 -10.06
C LYS A 84 6.99 2.83 -9.93
N VAL A 85 6.99 3.43 -8.73
CA VAL A 85 6.45 4.77 -8.49
C VAL A 85 7.32 5.81 -9.20
N THR A 86 6.82 6.36 -10.31
CA THR A 86 7.54 7.28 -11.21
C THR A 86 7.36 8.75 -10.87
N HIS A 87 6.23 9.14 -10.26
CA HIS A 87 5.90 10.55 -10.00
C HIS A 87 5.77 10.82 -8.49
N GLU A 88 6.67 11.63 -7.93
CA GLU A 88 6.71 11.97 -6.49
C GLU A 88 5.44 12.69 -5.99
N ASN A 89 4.74 13.36 -6.91
CA ASN A 89 3.52 14.12 -6.62
C ASN A 89 2.24 13.31 -6.80
N ASP A 90 2.29 12.20 -7.52
CA ASP A 90 1.12 11.37 -7.76
C ASP A 90 0.90 10.40 -6.60
N THR A 91 -0.36 10.08 -6.35
CA THR A 91 -0.73 8.98 -5.48
C THR A 91 -0.57 7.69 -6.30
N PRO A 92 0.27 6.72 -5.90
CA PRO A 92 0.57 5.53 -6.69
C PRO A 92 -0.59 4.51 -6.63
N ILE A 93 -1.73 4.91 -7.17
CA ILE A 93 -3.00 4.18 -7.10
C ILE A 93 -2.93 2.88 -7.90
N GLU A 94 -2.31 2.90 -9.09
CA GLU A 94 -2.20 1.72 -9.95
C GLU A 94 -1.34 0.63 -9.28
N GLU A 95 -0.19 1.02 -8.73
CA GLU A 95 0.69 0.12 -7.98
C GLU A 95 -0.02 -0.40 -6.72
N ALA A 96 -0.69 0.49 -5.99
CA ALA A 96 -1.41 0.11 -4.78
C ALA A 96 -2.56 -0.87 -5.07
N TYR A 97 -3.28 -0.67 -6.18
CA TYR A 97 -4.34 -1.58 -6.59
C TYR A 97 -3.78 -2.93 -7.05
N ALA A 98 -2.62 -2.95 -7.71
CA ALA A 98 -1.92 -4.18 -8.04
C ALA A 98 -1.53 -4.98 -6.77
N ILE A 99 -1.00 -4.32 -5.75
CA ILE A 99 -0.72 -4.93 -4.44
C ILE A 99 -2.00 -5.48 -3.80
N TYR A 100 -3.09 -4.69 -3.78
CA TYR A 100 -4.37 -5.17 -3.24
C TYR A 100 -4.87 -6.44 -3.94
N ASN A 101 -4.76 -6.49 -5.27
CA ASN A 101 -5.15 -7.68 -6.04
C ASN A 101 -4.28 -8.90 -5.70
N ARG A 102 -2.98 -8.72 -5.45
CA ARG A 102 -2.07 -9.78 -4.98
C ARG A 102 -2.48 -10.30 -3.60
N LEU A 103 -2.79 -9.41 -2.66
CA LEU A 103 -3.31 -9.76 -1.33
C LEU A 103 -4.62 -10.55 -1.42
N ARG A 104 -5.53 -10.17 -2.32
CA ARG A 104 -6.79 -10.89 -2.55
C ARG A 104 -6.56 -12.29 -3.11
N GLN A 105 -5.62 -12.43 -4.04
CA GLN A 105 -5.21 -13.74 -4.56
C GLN A 105 -4.62 -14.62 -3.46
N GLU A 106 -3.76 -14.07 -2.62
CA GLU A 106 -3.13 -14.81 -1.51
C GLU A 106 -4.16 -15.27 -0.48
N LYS A 107 -5.08 -14.38 -0.09
CA LYS A 107 -6.20 -14.75 0.78
C LYS A 107 -7.02 -15.91 0.21
N ASN A 108 -7.31 -15.88 -1.09
CA ASN A 108 -8.07 -16.94 -1.73
C ASN A 108 -7.32 -18.28 -1.74
N LYS A 109 -5.98 -18.29 -1.77
CA LYS A 109 -5.21 -19.54 -1.63
C LYS A 109 -5.29 -20.11 -0.22
N LEU A 110 -5.25 -19.26 0.81
CA LEU A 110 -5.32 -19.68 2.22
C LEU A 110 -6.69 -20.22 2.63
N LEU A 111 -7.74 -19.93 1.87
CA LEU A 111 -9.11 -20.41 2.11
C LEU A 111 -9.45 -21.71 1.37
N ASN A 112 -8.59 -22.19 0.47
CA ASN A 112 -8.74 -23.44 -0.27
C ASN A 112 -7.82 -24.54 0.27
#